data_AF-A0A2H0KES3-F1
#
_entry.id   AF-A0A2H0KES3-F1
#
_cell.length_a   1.000
_cell.length_b   1.000
_cell.length_c   1.000
_cell.angle_alpha   90.00
_cell.angle_beta   90.00
_cell.angle_gamma   90.00
#
_symmetry.space_group_name_H-M   'P 1'
#
loop_
_entity.id
_entity.type
_entity.pdbx_description
1 polymer ?
#
loop_
_entity_poly.entity_id
_entity_poly.type
_entity_poly.pdbx_seq_one_letter_code
_entity_poly.pdbx_strand_id
1 'polypeptide(L)' 'NQLYINKTAIGGFTTSYYWSSSESGASYAWKQGFGSGSQSNHDKNNTHYVRAVRAF' A
#
# COMPACT_ATOMS: atom_id res chain seq x y z
N ASN A 1 6.43 6.44 1.13
CA ASN A 1 5.02 6.06 0.92
C ASN A 1 4.10 7.16 1.46
N GLN A 2 3.64 8.09 0.61
CA GLN A 2 2.91 9.29 1.04
C GLN A 2 1.56 8.96 1.72
N LEU A 3 0.89 7.90 1.27
CA LEU A 3 -0.36 7.44 1.87
C LEU A 3 -0.15 6.97 3.33
N TYR A 4 0.95 6.26 3.60
CA TYR A 4 1.31 5.85 4.95
C TYR A 4 1.65 7.04 5.86
N ILE A 5 2.40 8.03 5.35
CA ILE A 5 2.75 9.23 6.11
C ILE A 5 1.49 9.99 6.54
N ASN A 6 0.51 10.12 5.64
CA ASN A 6 -0.73 10.82 5.89
C ASN A 6 -1.85 9.94 6.48
N LYS A 7 -1.55 8.71 6.90
CA LYS A 7 -2.57 7.71 7.30
C LYS A 7 -3.47 8.19 8.44
N THR A 8 -2.91 8.96 9.37
CA THR A 8 -3.64 9.51 10.51
C THR A 8 -4.64 10.59 10.08
N ALA A 9 -4.26 11.46 9.15
CA ALA A 9 -5.12 12.52 8.63
C ALA A 9 -6.23 11.97 7.71
N ILE A 10 -5.90 10.95 6.91
CA ILE A 10 -6.85 10.34 5.96
C ILE A 10 -7.82 9.38 6.65
N GLY A 11 -7.36 8.61 7.65
CA GLY A 11 -8.16 7.65 8.40
C GLY A 11 -8.68 6.46 7.57
N GLY A 12 -9.41 5.55 8.25
CA GLY A 12 -10.06 4.40 7.61
C GLY A 12 -9.10 3.34 7.05
N PHE A 13 -7.89 3.24 7.61
CA PHE A 13 -6.95 2.17 7.31
C PHE A 13 -7.08 1.04 8.32
N THR A 14 -7.05 -0.20 7.84
CA THR A 14 -6.73 -1.35 8.69
C THR A 14 -5.22 -1.42 8.93
N THR A 15 -4.78 -2.24 9.90
CA THR A 15 -3.36 -2.53 10.15
C THR A 15 -2.72 -3.42 9.08
N SER A 16 -3.50 -3.91 8.11
CA SER A 16 -3.07 -4.81 7.03
C SER A 16 -2.17 -4.15 5.97
N TYR A 17 -1.74 -4.97 5.00
CA TYR A 17 -0.98 -4.53 3.83
C TYR A 17 -1.88 -3.97 2.74
N TYR A 18 -1.44 -2.86 2.16
CA TYR A 18 -2.05 -2.23 0.99
C TYR A 18 -1.07 -2.26 -0.20
N TRP A 19 -1.58 -2.48 -1.40
CA TRP A 19 -0.79 -2.33 -2.62
C TRP A 19 -0.39 -0.86 -2.84
N SER A 20 0.83 -0.67 -3.31
CA SER A 20 1.33 0.59 -3.87
C SER A 20 1.26 0.53 -5.39
N SER A 21 1.15 1.68 -6.05
CA SER A 21 1.29 1.79 -7.52
C SER A 21 2.74 1.60 -8.00
N SER A 22 3.69 1.44 -7.09
CA SER A 22 5.10 1.18 -7.40
C SER A 22 5.29 -0.27 -7.85
N GLU A 23 5.75 -0.44 -9.08
CA GLU A 23 6.13 -1.76 -9.61
C GLU A 23 7.44 -2.26 -8.96
N SER A 24 7.53 -3.57 -8.71
CA SER A 24 8.79 -4.25 -8.33
C SER A 24 9.29 -5.21 -9.42
N GLY A 25 8.48 -5.51 -10.43
CA GLY A 25 8.80 -6.33 -11.59
C GLY A 25 7.53 -6.81 -12.29
N ALA A 26 7.69 -7.65 -13.32
CA ALA A 26 6.56 -8.16 -14.10
C ALA A 26 5.50 -8.85 -13.22
N SER A 27 5.93 -9.73 -12.32
CA SER A 27 5.05 -10.50 -11.42
C SER A 27 4.90 -9.92 -10.02
N TYR A 28 5.64 -8.86 -9.66
CA TYR A 28 5.70 -8.35 -8.29
C TYR A 28 5.35 -6.87 -8.18
N ALA A 29 4.64 -6.49 -7.14
CA ALA A 29 4.34 -5.10 -6.79
C ALA A 29 4.78 -4.79 -5.37
N TRP A 30 4.97 -3.51 -5.05
CA TRP A 30 5.26 -3.09 -3.68
C TRP A 30 3.99 -3.00 -2.85
N LYS A 31 4.06 -3.46 -1.60
CA LYS A 31 3.02 -3.28 -0.59
C LYS A 31 3.54 -2.50 0.60
N GLN A 32 2.61 -1.88 1.33
CA GLN A 32 2.85 -1.08 2.52
C GLN A 32 1.96 -1.57 3.65
N GLY A 33 2.56 -1.97 4.76
CA GLY A 33 1.85 -2.28 6.00
C GLY A 33 1.51 -0.99 6.75
N PHE A 34 0.23 -0.79 7.07
CA PHE A 34 -0.22 0.41 7.76
C PHE A 34 -0.19 0.28 9.29
N GLY A 35 -0.07 -0.93 9.82
CA GLY A 35 0.16 -1.19 11.25
C GLY A 35 1.57 -0.79 11.70
N SER A 36 2.60 -1.22 10.98
CA SER A 36 4.01 -1.08 11.38
C SER A 36 4.86 -0.18 10.48
N GLY A 37 4.37 0.20 9.30
CA GLY A 37 5.16 0.93 8.31
C GLY A 37 6.07 0.05 7.45
N SER A 38 6.07 -1.28 7.63
CA SER A 38 6.89 -2.19 6.83
C SER A 38 6.53 -2.11 5.34
N GLN A 39 7.55 -2.10 4.49
CA GLN A 39 7.41 -2.25 3.04
C GLN A 39 8.10 -3.53 2.57
N SER A 40 7.48 -4.20 1.61
CA SER A 40 8.09 -5.32 0.88
C SER A 40 7.42 -5.45 -0.49
N ASN A 41 8.03 -6.22 -1.38
CA ASN A 41 7.37 -6.63 -2.61
C ASN A 41 6.62 -7.95 -2.40
N HIS A 42 5.62 -8.19 -3.24
CA HIS A 42 4.85 -9.43 -3.23
C HIS A 42 4.26 -9.72 -4.61
N ASP A 43 3.96 -10.98 -4.87
CA ASP A 43 3.39 -11.44 -6.14
C ASP A 43 2.01 -10.79 -6.37
N LYS A 44 1.80 -10.25 -7.57
CA LYS A 44 0.61 -9.48 -8.00
C LYS A 44 -0.68 -10.32 -7.97
N ASN A 45 -0.60 -11.65 -7.96
CA ASN A 45 -1.76 -12.54 -7.83
C ASN A 45 -2.29 -12.64 -6.39
N ASN A 46 -1.58 -12.08 -5.41
CA ASN A 46 -2.03 -12.09 -4.02
C ASN A 46 -3.03 -10.98 -3.72
N THR A 47 -3.92 -11.25 -2.78
CA THR A 47 -4.93 -10.29 -2.35
C THR A 47 -4.38 -9.38 -1.26
N HIS A 48 -4.26 -8.09 -1.55
CA HIS A 48 -4.00 -7.03 -0.57
C HIS A 48 -4.98 -5.87 -0.78
N TYR A 49 -5.13 -5.03 0.24
CA TYR A 49 -6.06 -3.90 0.16
C TYR A 49 -5.58 -2.86 -0.86
N VAL A 50 -6.51 -2.16 -1.48
CA VAL A 50 -6.23 -1.05 -2.40
C VAL A 50 -6.95 0.20 -1.90
N ARG A 51 -6.37 1.37 -2.16
CA ARG A 51 -7.02 2.65 -1.95
C ARG A 51 -6.66 3.58 -3.10
N ALA A 52 -7.68 4.07 -3.80
CA ALA A 52 -7.49 5.05 -4.86
C ALA A 52 -7.03 6.39 -4.27
N VAL A 53 -6.09 7.04 -4.95
CA VAL A 53 -5.58 8.37 -4.62
C VAL A 53 -5.89 9.26 -5.82
N ARG A 54 -6.60 10.38 -5.59
CA ARG A 54 -6.88 11.38 -6.62
C ARG A 54 -6.16 12.68 -6.26
N ALA A 55 -5.53 13.30 -7.25
CA ALA A 55 -5.09 14.69 -7.15
C ALA A 55 -6.30 15.60 -7.48
N PHE A 56 -6.32 16.78 -6.88
CA PHE A 56 -7.29 17.84 -7.16
C PHE A 56 -6.56 19.04 -7.76
#